data_AF-A0A1M7UEX2-F1
#
_entry.id   AF-A0A1M7UEX2-F1
#
_cell.length_a   1.000
_cell.length_b   1.000
_cell.length_c   1.000
_cell.angle_alpha   90.00
_cell.angle_beta   90.00
_cell.angle_gamma   90.00
#
_symmetry.space_group_name_H-M   'P 1'
#
loop_
_entity.id
_entity.type
_entity.pdbx_description
1 polymer ?
#
loop_
_entity_poly.entity_id
_entity_poly.type
_entity_poly.pdbx_seq_one_letter_code
_entity_poly.pdbx_strand_id
1 'polypeptide(L)'
;MADYIVVIPIPKFIIHENFNYCKIDFIRPWAIYQDNLFIKFPWLVNLAEEEPIEDITFSEGIIHIFEDGNSNNNLSKLISASTEIDGSMFFNYTLVSFRITDNEFIFENPTRESDERFFTSSISYIDSILDIIRVDYCRFDIPHTAIGCPGFIQEINKRGLFVYSITDERGRIIAREDENVIIVPGEGLELDGLQSDNVLKCLVEESYTPDLLGAKLQKLLRIFGTCITLPTDEIKILTAIFALDGLLTPSRAQSDEFKKAVAKLISDDAYSYSSELARFRDYYKNVRNSFVHHGLSYEELGRNRKKDLHYIQSLVVRLLYKLVEKRNEKFDSYWSNLIALL
;
A
#
# COMPACT_ATOMS: atom_id res chain seq x y z
N MET A 1 27.28 -6.40 -2.25
CA MET A 1 25.86 -6.08 -2.09
C MET A 1 25.80 -4.84 -1.23
N ALA A 2 25.28 -3.75 -1.78
CA ALA A 2 25.12 -2.53 -1.01
C ALA A 2 23.79 -2.60 -0.25
N ASP A 3 23.84 -2.23 1.04
CA ASP A 3 22.68 -2.24 1.91
C ASP A 3 22.25 -0.81 2.22
N TYR A 4 20.97 -0.57 2.05
CA TYR A 4 20.35 0.73 2.24
C TYR A 4 19.25 0.64 3.28
N ILE A 5 19.06 1.76 3.99
CA ILE A 5 17.89 1.98 4.82
C ILE A 5 17.06 3.04 4.13
N VAL A 6 15.79 2.71 3.88
CA VAL A 6 14.85 3.60 3.21
C VAL A 6 13.83 4.08 4.23
N VAL A 7 13.66 5.39 4.31
CA VAL A 7 12.68 6.05 5.17
C VAL A 7 11.65 6.77 4.31
N ILE A 8 10.37 6.50 4.53
CA ILE A 8 9.26 7.07 3.74
C ILE A 8 8.23 7.68 4.70
N PRO A 9 7.79 8.93 4.49
CA PRO A 9 6.69 9.52 5.26
C PRO A 9 5.35 8.95 4.79
N ILE A 10 4.46 8.66 5.72
CA ILE A 10 3.11 8.16 5.45
C ILE A 10 2.10 9.22 5.90
N PRO A 11 1.51 9.99 4.96
CA PRO A 11 0.49 10.97 5.28
C PRO A 11 -0.79 10.31 5.77
N LYS A 12 -1.51 11.01 6.65
CA LYS A 12 -2.81 10.56 7.19
C LYS A 12 -2.76 9.18 7.84
N PHE A 13 -1.61 8.88 8.45
CA PHE A 13 -1.43 7.73 9.30
C PHE A 13 -0.76 8.18 10.58
N ILE A 14 -1.47 8.05 11.70
CA ILE A 14 -1.00 8.44 13.02
C ILE A 14 -0.85 7.15 13.83
N ILE A 15 0.31 6.97 14.44
CA ILE A 15 0.56 5.84 15.32
C ILE A 15 0.91 6.37 16.71
N HIS A 16 0.38 5.74 17.75
CA HIS A 16 0.69 6.14 19.13
C HIS A 16 1.89 5.42 19.71
N GLU A 17 2.36 4.34 19.10
CA GLU A 17 3.57 3.62 19.50
C GLU A 17 4.38 3.18 18.27
N ASN A 18 5.70 3.05 18.42
CA ASN A 18 6.52 2.49 17.36
C ASN A 18 6.29 0.98 17.32
N PHE A 19 6.09 0.40 16.13
CA PHE A 19 5.87 -1.04 15.99
C PHE A 19 6.54 -1.59 14.72
N ASN A 20 6.72 -2.90 14.68
CA ASN A 20 7.24 -3.59 13.49
C ASN A 20 6.14 -4.41 12.81
N TYR A 21 6.09 -4.35 11.48
CA TYR A 21 5.13 -5.11 10.67
C TYR A 21 5.73 -5.43 9.29
N CYS A 22 5.70 -6.69 8.85
CA CYS A 22 6.30 -7.15 7.57
C CYS A 22 7.75 -6.69 7.33
N LYS A 23 8.61 -6.77 8.35
CA LYS A 23 10.01 -6.26 8.34
C LYS A 23 10.14 -4.74 8.17
N ILE A 24 9.08 -4.00 8.43
CA ILE A 24 9.06 -2.53 8.41
C ILE A 24 8.88 -2.02 9.81
N ASP A 25 9.70 -1.05 10.18
CA ASP A 25 9.53 -0.27 11.40
C ASP A 25 8.65 0.94 11.10
N PHE A 26 7.54 1.05 11.83
CA PHE A 26 6.68 2.22 11.86
C PHE A 26 7.12 3.08 13.05
N ILE A 27 7.48 4.32 12.75
CA ILE A 27 8.17 5.23 13.66
C ILE A 27 7.35 6.51 13.80
N ARG A 28 7.09 6.88 15.05
CA ARG A 28 6.45 8.15 15.38
C ARG A 28 7.38 9.32 15.11
N PRO A 29 6.88 10.43 14.53
CA PRO A 29 7.71 11.59 14.22
C PRO A 29 8.41 12.20 15.45
N TRP A 30 7.69 12.37 16.56
CA TRP A 30 8.21 13.03 17.77
C TRP A 30 9.14 12.14 18.61
N ALA A 31 9.10 10.82 18.42
CA ALA A 31 9.89 9.89 19.23
C ALA A 31 11.40 10.06 19.01
N ILE A 32 11.78 10.60 17.85
CA ILE A 32 13.16 10.82 17.43
C ILE A 32 13.95 11.64 18.46
N TYR A 33 13.30 12.63 19.08
CA TYR A 33 13.95 13.54 20.04
C TYR A 33 13.87 13.09 21.51
N GLN A 34 13.05 12.08 21.86
CA GLN A 34 12.69 11.82 23.26
C GLN A 34 13.20 10.49 23.83
N ASP A 35 13.59 9.51 23.00
CA ASP A 35 13.79 8.11 23.49
C ASP A 35 15.17 7.48 23.20
N ASN A 36 16.24 8.28 23.06
CA ASN A 36 17.54 7.76 22.55
C ASN A 36 17.38 6.99 21.22
N LEU A 37 16.34 7.29 20.45
CA LEU A 37 16.04 6.59 19.20
C LEU A 37 17.14 6.79 18.16
N PHE A 38 17.98 7.82 18.28
CA PHE A 38 19.22 7.96 17.52
C PHE A 38 20.19 6.79 17.70
N ILE A 39 20.18 6.07 18.84
CA ILE A 39 20.97 4.85 19.03
C ILE A 39 20.38 3.71 18.19
N LYS A 40 19.05 3.65 18.06
CA LYS A 40 18.34 2.59 17.33
C LYS A 40 18.21 2.89 15.83
N PHE A 41 18.20 4.16 15.46
CA PHE A 41 18.00 4.70 14.11
C PHE A 41 18.97 5.89 13.88
N PRO A 42 20.30 5.69 13.91
CA PRO A 42 21.28 6.78 13.77
C PRO A 42 21.14 7.55 12.45
N TRP A 43 20.60 6.93 11.41
CA TRP A 43 20.32 7.58 10.13
C TRP A 43 19.19 8.63 10.19
N LEU A 44 18.36 8.65 11.25
CA LEU A 44 17.38 9.72 11.45
C LEU A 44 18.06 11.04 11.88
N VAL A 45 19.27 10.99 12.44
CA VAL A 45 20.09 12.19 12.70
C VAL A 45 20.38 12.90 11.38
N ASN A 46 20.85 12.17 10.37
CA ASN A 46 21.14 12.72 9.05
C ASN A 46 19.91 13.30 8.33
N LEU A 47 18.71 12.86 8.70
CA LEU A 47 17.46 13.43 8.20
C LEU A 47 17.05 14.70 8.98
N ALA A 48 17.47 14.82 10.25
CA ALA A 48 17.17 15.95 11.12
C ALA A 48 18.18 17.11 11.00
N GLU A 49 19.41 16.83 10.63
CA GLU A 49 20.51 17.80 10.55
C GLU A 49 20.65 18.39 9.13
N GLU A 50 19.88 19.46 8.84
CA GLU A 50 20.18 20.42 7.76
C GLU A 50 20.53 21.85 8.34
N GLU A 51 20.99 21.86 9.62
CA GLU A 51 21.82 22.83 10.43
C GLU A 51 21.22 24.02 11.25
N PRO A 52 21.86 24.44 12.40
CA PRO A 52 23.00 23.85 13.15
C PRO A 52 22.64 23.39 14.58
N ILE A 53 23.28 22.30 15.04
CA ILE A 53 23.43 22.02 16.48
C ILE A 53 24.77 22.64 16.90
N GLU A 54 24.71 23.75 17.63
CA GLU A 54 25.87 24.28 18.35
C GLU A 54 26.30 23.23 19.40
N ASP A 55 27.52 22.70 19.22
CA ASP A 55 28.27 21.84 20.14
C ASP A 55 27.76 20.40 20.37
N ILE A 56 27.82 19.57 19.33
CA ILE A 56 28.26 18.18 19.48
C ILE A 56 29.28 17.86 18.39
N THR A 57 30.53 17.66 18.80
CA THR A 57 31.62 17.24 17.90
C THR A 57 31.44 15.77 17.53
N PHE A 58 30.72 15.53 16.44
CA PHE A 58 30.87 14.34 15.62
C PHE A 58 31.68 14.71 14.36
N SER A 59 32.62 13.84 14.00
CA SER A 59 33.54 14.01 12.88
C SER A 59 32.79 14.11 11.54
N GLU A 60 32.75 15.32 10.99
CA GLU A 60 32.53 15.70 9.58
C GLU A 60 31.89 14.64 8.68
N GLY A 61 30.58 14.46 8.82
CA GLY A 61 29.72 13.89 7.78
C GLY A 61 29.30 14.99 6.81
N ILE A 62 30.20 15.43 5.92
CA ILE A 62 29.88 16.39 4.87
C ILE A 62 28.83 15.76 3.94
N ILE A 63 27.64 16.35 3.85
CA ILE A 63 26.71 16.14 2.73
C ILE A 63 27.41 16.72 1.49
N HIS A 64 28.07 15.86 0.72
CA HIS A 64 28.70 16.27 -0.53
C HIS A 64 27.63 16.59 -1.57
N ILE A 65 27.39 17.87 -1.80
CA ILE A 65 26.76 18.36 -3.04
C ILE A 65 27.81 18.21 -4.15
N PHE A 66 27.84 17.05 -4.81
CA PHE A 66 28.78 16.84 -5.91
C PHE A 66 28.33 17.66 -7.14
N GLU A 67 29.12 18.65 -7.53
CA GLU A 67 29.11 19.22 -8.88
C GLU A 67 29.98 18.32 -9.76
N ASP A 68 29.40 17.57 -10.69
CA ASP A 68 30.19 16.94 -11.74
C ASP A 68 29.54 17.14 -13.10
N GLY A 69 30.37 17.49 -14.08
CA GLY A 69 30.03 18.08 -15.38
C GLY A 69 29.38 17.15 -16.39
N ASN A 70 28.65 16.13 -15.93
CA ASN A 70 27.91 15.20 -16.79
C ASN A 70 26.41 15.54 -16.73
N SER A 71 25.86 16.02 -17.86
CA SER A 71 24.56 16.70 -17.95
C SER A 71 23.35 15.90 -17.43
N ASN A 72 23.42 14.57 -17.34
CA ASN A 72 22.35 13.73 -16.79
C ASN A 72 22.45 13.50 -15.26
N ASN A 73 23.63 13.63 -14.66
CA ASN A 73 23.83 13.44 -13.21
C ASN A 73 23.39 14.68 -12.41
N ASN A 74 23.38 15.85 -13.04
CA ASN A 74 22.91 17.10 -12.43
C ASN A 74 21.38 17.19 -12.36
N LEU A 75 20.64 16.46 -13.21
CA LEU A 75 19.17 16.56 -13.26
C LEU A 75 18.49 15.94 -12.04
N SER A 76 18.95 14.79 -11.51
CA SER A 76 18.34 14.21 -10.29
C SER A 76 18.55 15.13 -9.07
N LYS A 77 19.74 15.73 -8.96
CA LYS A 77 20.08 16.70 -7.90
C LYS A 77 19.30 18.00 -8.05
N LEU A 78 19.19 18.53 -9.27
CA LEU A 78 18.38 19.72 -9.57
C LEU A 78 16.90 19.47 -9.30
N ILE A 79 16.35 18.30 -9.65
CA ILE A 79 14.96 17.95 -9.37
C ILE A 79 14.74 17.89 -7.86
N SER A 80 15.61 17.20 -7.12
CA SER A 80 15.52 17.13 -5.66
C SER A 80 15.64 18.51 -5.02
N ALA A 81 16.60 19.33 -5.45
CA ALA A 81 16.72 20.72 -5.00
C ALA A 81 15.51 21.59 -5.39
N SER A 82 14.93 21.40 -6.58
CA SER A 82 13.73 22.11 -7.04
C SER A 82 12.45 21.59 -6.38
N THR A 83 12.50 20.42 -5.74
CA THR A 83 11.34 19.91 -5.02
C THR A 83 11.11 20.66 -3.73
N GLU A 84 12.13 21.33 -3.18
CA GLU A 84 12.07 22.01 -1.87
C GLU A 84 11.70 21.04 -0.73
N ILE A 85 11.85 19.72 -0.94
CA ILE A 85 11.69 18.73 0.13
C ILE A 85 12.94 18.75 0.99
N ASP A 86 12.79 19.17 2.24
CA ASP A 86 13.81 19.05 3.28
C ASP A 86 13.51 17.86 4.22
N GLY A 87 14.54 17.44 4.97
CA GLY A 87 14.40 16.34 5.92
C GLY A 87 13.45 16.66 7.08
N SER A 88 13.30 17.93 7.44
CA SER A 88 12.41 18.36 8.52
C SER A 88 10.93 18.09 8.21
N MET A 89 10.54 18.18 6.94
CA MET A 89 9.18 17.87 6.47
C MET A 89 8.77 16.43 6.78
N PHE A 90 9.72 15.49 6.82
CA PHE A 90 9.43 14.08 7.11
C PHE A 90 8.89 13.93 8.54
N PHE A 91 9.37 14.74 9.49
CA PHE A 91 8.95 14.68 10.90
C PHE A 91 7.56 15.23 11.16
N ASN A 92 6.81 15.66 10.14
CA ASN A 92 5.39 15.94 10.26
C ASN A 92 4.52 14.67 10.08
N TYR A 93 5.15 13.54 9.76
CA TYR A 93 4.46 12.32 9.34
C TYR A 93 4.90 11.10 10.15
N THR A 94 4.04 10.09 10.22
CA THR A 94 4.48 8.74 10.58
C THR A 94 5.50 8.28 9.55
N LEU A 95 6.65 7.83 10.01
CA LEU A 95 7.72 7.32 9.15
C LEU A 95 7.65 5.81 9.08
N VAL A 96 7.93 5.26 7.91
CA VAL A 96 8.26 3.84 7.76
C VAL A 96 9.72 3.69 7.39
N SER A 97 10.39 2.73 8.01
CA SER A 97 11.79 2.41 7.77
C SER A 97 11.95 0.93 7.46
N PHE A 98 12.72 0.60 6.43
CA PHE A 98 13.07 -0.78 6.10
C PHE A 98 14.43 -0.86 5.44
N ARG A 99 15.05 -2.04 5.53
CA ARG A 99 16.33 -2.34 4.90
C ARG A 99 16.10 -2.98 3.53
N ILE A 100 16.84 -2.52 2.53
CA ILE A 100 16.85 -3.10 1.19
C ILE A 100 18.28 -3.32 0.72
N THR A 101 18.49 -4.43 0.03
CA THR A 101 19.74 -4.72 -0.67
C THR A 101 19.49 -4.55 -2.16
N ASP A 102 20.15 -3.59 -2.79
CA ASP A 102 20.01 -3.32 -4.22
C ASP A 102 21.40 -3.14 -4.83
N ASN A 103 21.77 -3.99 -5.78
CA ASN A 103 23.07 -3.91 -6.46
C ASN A 103 23.06 -2.95 -7.65
N GLU A 104 21.87 -2.60 -8.14
CA GLU A 104 21.68 -1.77 -9.33
C GLU A 104 21.48 -0.30 -8.97
N PHE A 105 21.18 0.00 -7.71
CA PHE A 105 21.11 1.36 -7.19
C PHE A 105 22.52 1.89 -6.91
N ILE A 106 22.87 3.00 -7.55
CA ILE A 106 24.21 3.60 -7.44
C ILE A 106 24.11 4.85 -6.58
N PHE A 107 24.67 4.80 -5.37
CA PHE A 107 24.60 5.91 -4.41
C PHE A 107 25.53 7.08 -4.79
N GLU A 108 26.78 6.80 -5.17
CA GLU A 108 27.79 7.82 -5.48
C GLU A 108 27.54 8.56 -6.80
N ASN A 109 26.95 7.87 -7.78
CA ASN A 109 26.67 8.40 -9.12
C ASN A 109 25.20 8.16 -9.48
N PRO A 110 24.27 8.90 -8.84
CA PRO A 110 22.85 8.71 -9.04
C PRO A 110 22.45 9.11 -10.47
N THR A 111 21.65 8.26 -11.10
CA THR A 111 20.99 8.58 -12.37
C THR A 111 19.49 8.68 -12.14
N ARG A 112 18.82 9.52 -12.93
CA ARG A 112 17.35 9.67 -12.85
C ARG A 112 16.63 8.32 -12.98
N GLU A 113 17.03 7.49 -13.93
CA GLU A 113 16.41 6.18 -14.16
C GLU A 113 16.60 5.23 -12.97
N SER A 114 17.81 5.20 -12.39
CA SER A 114 18.09 4.40 -11.18
C SER A 114 17.26 4.89 -10.00
N ASP A 115 17.15 6.20 -9.83
CA ASP A 115 16.39 6.83 -8.75
C ASP A 115 14.89 6.58 -8.91
N GLU A 116 14.35 6.73 -10.12
CA GLU A 116 12.94 6.48 -10.41
C GLU A 116 12.56 5.02 -10.18
N ARG A 117 13.42 4.08 -10.60
CA ARG A 117 13.23 2.65 -10.35
C ARG A 117 13.24 2.35 -8.85
N PHE A 118 14.26 2.81 -8.13
CA PHE A 118 14.41 2.59 -6.68
C PHE A 118 13.28 3.24 -5.88
N PHE A 119 12.89 4.45 -6.26
CA PHE A 119 11.76 5.18 -5.67
C PHE A 119 10.47 4.39 -5.87
N THR A 120 10.17 4.00 -7.12
CA THR A 120 8.93 3.31 -7.46
C THR A 120 8.83 1.95 -6.78
N SER A 121 9.93 1.18 -6.73
CA SER A 121 9.95 -0.11 -6.04
C SER A 121 9.74 0.04 -4.53
N SER A 122 10.40 1.03 -3.91
CA SER A 122 10.28 1.32 -2.48
C SER A 122 8.86 1.76 -2.10
N ILE A 123 8.29 2.73 -2.81
CA ILE A 123 6.90 3.17 -2.59
C ILE A 123 5.93 2.01 -2.79
N SER A 124 6.10 1.23 -3.87
CA SER A 124 5.23 0.08 -4.14
C SER A 124 5.30 -0.95 -3.02
N TYR A 125 6.50 -1.25 -2.50
CA TYR A 125 6.67 -2.19 -1.41
C TYR A 125 5.89 -1.76 -0.15
N ILE A 126 6.09 -0.53 0.31
CA ILE A 126 5.35 0.05 1.45
C ILE A 126 3.85 0.00 1.22
N ASP A 127 3.41 0.40 0.03
CA ASP A 127 2.00 0.45 -0.29
C ASP A 127 1.35 -0.94 -0.18
N SER A 128 2.07 -2.03 -0.50
CA SER A 128 1.53 -3.41 -0.33
C SER A 128 1.28 -3.74 1.12
N ILE A 129 2.14 -3.24 2.00
CA ILE A 129 2.04 -3.50 3.43
C ILE A 129 0.89 -2.69 4.02
N LEU A 130 0.76 -1.43 3.57
CA LEU A 130 -0.40 -0.61 3.90
C LEU A 130 -1.71 -1.20 3.39
N ASP A 131 -1.73 -1.95 2.28
CA ASP A 131 -2.95 -2.63 1.82
C ASP A 131 -3.48 -3.62 2.85
N ILE A 132 -2.61 -4.29 3.60
CA ILE A 132 -3.04 -5.18 4.68
C ILE A 132 -3.67 -4.36 5.82
N ILE A 133 -3.05 -3.25 6.20
CA ILE A 133 -3.61 -2.34 7.21
C ILE A 133 -4.96 -1.78 6.73
N ARG A 134 -5.08 -1.44 5.44
CA ARG A 134 -6.33 -0.95 4.84
C ARG A 134 -7.43 -2.01 4.89
N VAL A 135 -7.10 -3.29 4.70
CA VAL A 135 -8.07 -4.40 4.83
C VAL A 135 -8.64 -4.48 6.24
N ASP A 136 -7.80 -4.31 7.26
CA ASP A 136 -8.22 -4.50 8.66
C ASP A 136 -8.92 -3.28 9.26
N TYR A 137 -8.49 -2.07 8.89
CA TYR A 137 -8.87 -0.85 9.61
C TYR A 137 -9.62 0.18 8.74
N CYS A 138 -9.57 0.09 7.42
CA CYS A 138 -10.19 1.08 6.55
C CYS A 138 -11.55 0.62 5.98
N ARG A 139 -12.39 1.59 5.60
CA ARG A 139 -13.73 1.33 5.09
C ARG A 139 -14.05 2.11 3.81
N PHE A 140 -14.62 1.42 2.81
CA PHE A 140 -15.01 2.05 1.55
C PHE A 140 -16.04 3.17 1.74
N ASP A 141 -16.96 3.00 2.70
CA ASP A 141 -18.04 3.95 2.98
C ASP A 141 -17.63 5.11 3.91
N ILE A 142 -16.42 5.05 4.48
CA ILE A 142 -15.87 6.07 5.38
C ILE A 142 -14.48 6.46 4.88
N PRO A 143 -14.38 7.32 3.85
CA PRO A 143 -13.07 7.71 3.31
C PRO A 143 -12.19 8.43 4.34
N HIS A 144 -12.77 8.92 5.44
CA HIS A 144 -12.04 9.57 6.52
C HIS A 144 -10.93 8.70 7.13
N THR A 145 -11.05 7.37 7.08
CA THR A 145 -10.05 6.45 7.63
C THR A 145 -8.95 6.09 6.63
N ALA A 146 -8.92 6.70 5.44
CA ALA A 146 -7.98 6.29 4.41
C ALA A 146 -6.56 6.79 4.70
N ILE A 147 -5.63 5.85 4.74
CA ILE A 147 -4.19 6.12 4.78
C ILE A 147 -3.77 6.76 3.46
N GLY A 148 -3.01 7.84 3.54
CA GLY A 148 -2.51 8.55 2.37
C GLY A 148 -1.44 7.76 1.60
N CYS A 149 -1.02 8.30 0.47
CA CYS A 149 -0.04 7.62 -0.39
C CYS A 149 1.37 7.73 0.21
N PRO A 150 2.14 6.62 0.29
CA PRO A 150 3.51 6.67 0.81
C PRO A 150 4.37 7.69 0.07
N GLY A 151 5.19 8.39 0.83
CA GLY A 151 6.13 9.40 0.35
C GLY A 151 5.50 10.77 0.08
N PHE A 152 4.18 10.90 0.08
CA PHE A 152 3.52 12.15 -0.29
C PHE A 152 3.56 13.19 0.84
N ILE A 153 4.08 14.37 0.51
CA ILE A 153 4.22 15.53 1.40
C ILE A 153 3.18 16.57 0.95
N GLN A 154 2.15 16.76 1.78
CA GLN A 154 0.96 17.51 1.43
C GLN A 154 1.22 19.01 1.24
N GLU A 155 2.13 19.57 2.03
CA GLU A 155 2.42 21.01 2.09
C GLU A 155 2.93 21.55 0.75
N ILE A 156 3.72 20.74 0.04
CA ILE A 156 4.35 21.11 -1.23
C ILE A 156 3.88 20.25 -2.41
N ASN A 157 2.93 19.35 -2.18
CA ASN A 157 2.31 18.49 -3.19
C ASN A 157 3.33 17.68 -4.02
N LYS A 158 4.34 17.11 -3.35
CA LYS A 158 5.41 16.31 -3.97
C LYS A 158 5.57 15.00 -3.22
N ARG A 159 6.33 14.05 -3.77
CA ARG A 159 6.71 12.84 -3.05
C ARG A 159 8.20 12.76 -2.81
N GLY A 160 8.58 12.28 -1.65
CA GLY A 160 9.96 12.10 -1.23
C GLY A 160 10.16 10.80 -0.48
N LEU A 161 11.39 10.31 -0.53
CA LEU A 161 11.91 9.33 0.40
C LEU A 161 13.36 9.67 0.75
N PHE A 162 13.83 9.17 1.88
CA PHE A 162 15.21 9.30 2.30
C PHE A 162 15.89 7.94 2.19
N VAL A 163 17.10 7.92 1.63
CA VAL A 163 17.92 6.72 1.50
C VAL A 163 19.22 6.94 2.25
N TYR A 164 19.55 6.01 3.14
CA TYR A 164 20.81 5.97 3.85
C TYR A 164 21.63 4.76 3.40
N SER A 165 22.83 5.01 2.87
CA SER A 165 23.82 3.97 2.58
C SER A 165 24.51 3.56 3.87
N ILE A 166 24.38 2.29 4.25
CA ILE A 166 25.08 1.75 5.43
C ILE A 166 26.58 1.65 5.15
N THR A 167 26.95 1.34 3.91
CA THR A 167 28.36 1.19 3.51
C THR A 167 29.09 2.52 3.51
N ASP A 168 28.45 3.57 2.99
CA ASP A 168 29.09 4.89 2.79
C ASP A 168 28.79 5.85 3.95
N GLU A 169 27.96 5.42 4.90
CA GLU A 169 27.46 6.18 6.05
C GLU A 169 26.83 7.53 5.66
N ARG A 170 26.20 7.60 4.48
CA ARG A 170 25.66 8.83 3.90
C ARG A 170 24.18 8.72 3.58
N GLY A 171 23.46 9.83 3.79
CA GLY A 171 22.05 9.98 3.46
C GLY A 171 21.83 10.82 2.19
N ARG A 172 20.73 10.57 1.48
CA ARG A 172 20.19 11.50 0.47
C ARG A 172 18.68 11.40 0.36
N ILE A 173 18.05 12.50 -0.01
CA ILE A 173 16.63 12.54 -0.36
C ILE A 173 16.48 12.26 -1.86
N ILE A 174 15.50 11.43 -2.21
CA ILE A 174 15.02 11.26 -3.58
C ILE A 174 13.61 11.81 -3.62
N ALA A 175 13.41 12.83 -4.46
CA ALA A 175 12.14 13.53 -4.57
C ALA A 175 11.62 13.58 -6.00
N ARG A 176 10.30 13.66 -6.13
CA ARG A 176 9.61 13.78 -7.42
C ARG A 176 8.34 14.63 -7.30
N GLU A 177 8.02 15.31 -8.39
CA GLU A 177 6.68 15.81 -8.61
C GLU A 177 5.73 14.63 -8.86
N ASP A 178 4.49 14.75 -8.39
CA ASP A 178 3.49 13.74 -8.62
C ASP A 178 2.52 14.23 -9.69
N GLU A 179 2.56 13.57 -10.85
CA GLU A 179 1.80 13.99 -12.03
C GLU A 179 0.27 13.93 -11.79
N ASN A 180 -0.18 13.12 -10.84
CA ASN A 180 -1.59 12.96 -10.48
C ASN A 180 -1.76 12.63 -9.00
N VAL A 181 -1.75 13.64 -8.14
CA VAL A 181 -2.06 13.45 -6.72
C VAL A 181 -3.56 13.26 -6.55
N ILE A 182 -3.99 12.04 -6.25
CA ILE A 182 -5.32 11.81 -5.69
C ILE A 182 -5.25 12.18 -4.21
N ILE A 183 -5.68 13.40 -3.87
CA ILE A 183 -5.85 13.80 -2.47
C ILE A 183 -7.03 13.01 -1.92
N VAL A 184 -6.73 12.03 -1.08
CA VAL A 184 -7.78 11.23 -0.44
C VAL A 184 -8.48 12.09 0.61
N PRO A 185 -9.82 12.28 0.54
CA PRO A 185 -10.53 13.07 1.54
C PRO A 185 -10.52 12.36 2.89
N GLY A 186 -10.30 13.09 3.99
CA GLY A 186 -10.27 12.47 5.33
C GLY A 186 -9.22 12.99 6.29
N GLU A 187 -9.35 12.60 7.55
CA GLU A 187 -8.39 12.89 8.63
C GLU A 187 -7.25 11.86 8.65
N GLY A 188 -7.54 10.62 8.26
CA GLY A 188 -6.59 9.52 8.22
C GLY A 188 -6.95 8.40 9.16
N LEU A 189 -6.01 7.47 9.32
CA LEU A 189 -6.11 6.37 10.27
C LEU A 189 -5.21 6.65 11.46
N GLU A 190 -5.76 6.52 12.66
CA GLU A 190 -5.02 6.60 13.92
C GLU A 190 -5.05 5.22 14.60
N LEU A 191 -3.88 4.69 14.97
CA LEU A 191 -3.72 3.38 15.59
C LEU A 191 -2.87 3.42 16.86
N ASP A 192 -3.37 2.78 17.91
CA ASP A 192 -2.61 2.51 19.14
C ASP A 192 -1.57 1.39 18.98
N GLY A 193 -1.74 0.55 17.96
CA GLY A 193 -0.84 -0.55 17.63
C GLY A 193 -1.47 -1.49 16.60
N LEU A 194 -0.66 -2.41 16.05
CA LEU A 194 -1.15 -3.46 15.16
C LEU A 194 -1.18 -4.81 15.88
N GLN A 195 -2.16 -5.64 15.53
CA GLN A 195 -2.11 -7.06 15.87
C GLN A 195 -0.92 -7.71 15.15
N SER A 196 -0.06 -8.40 15.91
CA SER A 196 1.25 -8.86 15.44
C SER A 196 1.19 -10.00 14.42
N ASP A 197 0.06 -10.71 14.29
CA ASP A 197 -0.06 -11.88 13.44
C ASP A 197 -1.26 -11.76 12.49
N ASN A 198 -1.02 -11.22 11.30
CA ASN A 198 -2.00 -11.18 10.23
C ASN A 198 -1.59 -12.21 9.16
N VAL A 199 -2.49 -13.15 8.86
CA VAL A 199 -2.24 -14.20 7.87
C VAL A 199 -2.00 -13.66 6.46
N LEU A 200 -2.48 -12.45 6.14
CA LEU A 200 -2.30 -11.81 4.83
C LEU A 200 -0.87 -11.32 4.59
N LYS A 201 0.00 -11.25 5.61
CA LYS A 201 1.42 -10.87 5.47
C LYS A 201 2.14 -11.69 4.40
N CYS A 202 1.83 -12.99 4.31
CA CYS A 202 2.44 -13.87 3.32
C CYS A 202 2.13 -13.45 1.87
N LEU A 203 1.02 -12.74 1.61
CA LEU A 203 0.68 -12.25 0.26
C LEU A 203 1.62 -11.13 -0.20
N VAL A 204 2.32 -10.48 0.73
CA VAL A 204 3.27 -9.39 0.45
C VAL A 204 4.71 -9.88 0.54
N GLU A 205 5.02 -10.76 1.50
CA GLU A 205 6.39 -11.22 1.76
C GLU A 205 6.85 -12.35 0.83
N GLU A 206 5.93 -13.10 0.23
CA GLU A 206 6.24 -14.22 -0.66
C GLU A 206 6.09 -13.84 -2.14
N SER A 207 6.88 -14.49 -3.00
CA SER A 207 6.78 -14.37 -4.46
C SER A 207 5.97 -15.53 -5.03
N TYR A 208 4.98 -15.22 -5.87
CA TYR A 208 4.09 -16.22 -6.47
C TYR A 208 4.24 -16.24 -7.99
N THR A 209 4.22 -17.45 -8.58
CA THR A 209 4.08 -17.59 -10.02
C THR A 209 2.64 -17.25 -10.46
N PRO A 210 2.42 -16.77 -11.70
CA PRO A 210 1.10 -16.28 -12.14
C PRO A 210 -0.04 -17.31 -12.10
N ASP A 211 0.28 -18.61 -12.09
CA ASP A 211 -0.67 -19.73 -12.04
C ASP A 211 -1.12 -20.10 -10.62
N LEU A 212 -0.47 -19.56 -9.58
CA LEU A 212 -0.84 -19.80 -8.19
C LEU A 212 -1.94 -18.86 -7.74
N LEU A 213 -2.76 -19.35 -6.80
CA LEU A 213 -3.81 -18.57 -6.17
C LEU A 213 -3.24 -17.32 -5.45
N GLY A 214 -2.06 -17.44 -4.82
CA GLY A 214 -1.39 -16.34 -4.13
C GLY A 214 -1.14 -15.12 -5.02
N ALA A 215 -0.76 -15.32 -6.29
CA ALA A 215 -0.58 -14.22 -7.24
C ALA A 215 -1.89 -13.46 -7.53
N LYS A 216 -3.03 -14.17 -7.54
CA LYS A 216 -4.36 -13.57 -7.71
C LYS A 216 -4.81 -12.83 -6.46
N LEU A 217 -4.57 -13.41 -5.29
CA LEU A 217 -4.90 -12.81 -3.99
C LEU A 217 -4.05 -11.56 -3.72
N GLN A 218 -2.77 -11.57 -4.07
CA GLN A 218 -1.90 -10.39 -4.00
C GLN A 218 -2.48 -9.25 -4.84
N LYS A 219 -2.89 -9.53 -6.09
CA LYS A 219 -3.56 -8.53 -6.95
C LYS A 219 -4.89 -8.06 -6.39
N LEU A 220 -5.69 -8.96 -5.81
CA LEU A 220 -6.96 -8.59 -5.19
C LEU A 220 -6.75 -7.67 -3.98
N LEU A 221 -5.76 -7.96 -3.15
CA LEU A 221 -5.34 -7.11 -2.02
C LEU A 221 -4.94 -5.71 -2.51
N ARG A 222 -4.14 -5.63 -3.58
CA ARG A 222 -3.77 -4.34 -4.20
C ARG A 222 -4.96 -3.54 -4.69
N ILE A 223 -5.89 -4.20 -5.38
CA ILE A 223 -7.09 -3.53 -5.89
C ILE A 223 -7.98 -3.09 -4.72
N PHE A 224 -8.10 -3.90 -3.66
CA PHE A 224 -8.81 -3.51 -2.45
C PHE A 224 -8.25 -2.21 -1.87
N GLY A 225 -6.92 -2.13 -1.69
CA GLY A 225 -6.27 -0.93 -1.19
C GLY A 225 -6.50 0.29 -2.07
N THR A 226 -6.44 0.11 -3.39
CA THR A 226 -6.77 1.16 -4.37
C THR A 226 -8.21 1.64 -4.23
N CYS A 227 -9.17 0.73 -3.99
CA CYS A 227 -10.58 1.12 -3.82
C CYS A 227 -10.80 2.08 -2.63
N ILE A 228 -9.98 2.01 -1.58
CA ILE A 228 -10.11 2.92 -0.44
C ILE A 228 -9.88 4.38 -0.87
N THR A 229 -9.01 4.61 -1.84
CA THR A 229 -8.59 5.95 -2.26
C THR A 229 -9.34 6.49 -3.49
N LEU A 230 -10.27 5.71 -4.07
CA LEU A 230 -11.01 6.15 -5.26
C LEU A 230 -12.04 7.24 -4.93
N PRO A 231 -12.27 8.19 -5.86
CA PRO A 231 -13.02 9.42 -5.56
C PRO A 231 -14.53 9.21 -5.46
N THR A 232 -15.10 8.19 -6.11
CA THR A 232 -16.55 7.94 -6.09
C THR A 232 -16.86 6.50 -5.75
N ASP A 233 -17.99 6.30 -5.06
CA ASP A 233 -18.41 5.00 -4.56
C ASP A 233 -18.79 4.03 -5.69
N GLU A 234 -19.27 4.55 -6.83
CA GLU A 234 -19.51 3.77 -8.05
C GLU A 234 -18.21 3.16 -8.58
N ILE A 235 -17.14 3.95 -8.65
CA ILE A 235 -15.84 3.46 -9.14
C ILE A 235 -15.26 2.45 -8.14
N LYS A 236 -15.40 2.67 -6.82
CA LYS A 236 -14.99 1.69 -5.80
C LYS A 236 -15.64 0.34 -6.02
N ILE A 237 -16.96 0.35 -6.25
CA ILE A 237 -17.73 -0.87 -6.43
C ILE A 237 -17.41 -1.55 -7.74
N LEU A 238 -17.37 -0.80 -8.85
CA LEU A 238 -17.01 -1.35 -10.15
C LEU A 238 -15.62 -1.98 -10.12
N THR A 239 -14.63 -1.28 -9.56
CA THR A 239 -13.27 -1.76 -9.42
C THR A 239 -13.21 -3.02 -8.56
N ALA A 240 -13.87 -3.06 -7.40
CA ALA A 240 -13.90 -4.24 -6.54
C ALA A 240 -14.60 -5.44 -7.20
N ILE A 241 -15.72 -5.22 -7.89
CA ILE A 241 -16.43 -6.28 -8.61
C ILE A 241 -15.60 -6.83 -9.76
N PHE A 242 -14.99 -5.96 -10.57
CA PHE A 242 -14.15 -6.40 -11.68
C PHE A 242 -12.89 -7.13 -11.18
N ALA A 243 -12.38 -6.78 -10.01
CA ALA A 243 -11.32 -7.56 -9.37
C ALA A 243 -11.79 -8.97 -9.02
N LEU A 244 -12.97 -9.12 -8.42
CA LEU A 244 -13.53 -10.44 -8.11
C LEU A 244 -13.78 -11.25 -9.38
N ASP A 245 -14.46 -10.68 -10.38
CA ASP A 245 -14.76 -11.35 -11.64
C ASP A 245 -13.47 -11.71 -12.40
N GLY A 246 -12.57 -10.75 -12.57
CA GLY A 246 -11.38 -10.89 -13.42
C GLY A 246 -10.22 -11.66 -12.78
N LEU A 247 -10.10 -11.65 -11.45
CA LEU A 247 -9.00 -12.34 -10.76
C LEU A 247 -9.38 -13.71 -10.22
N LEU A 248 -10.65 -13.90 -9.81
CA LEU A 248 -11.07 -15.11 -9.12
C LEU A 248 -11.97 -16.04 -9.95
N THR A 249 -12.50 -15.59 -11.09
CA THR A 249 -13.24 -16.50 -11.98
C THR A 249 -12.26 -17.35 -12.80
N PRO A 250 -12.29 -18.69 -12.70
CA PRO A 250 -11.46 -19.54 -13.53
C PRO A 250 -11.95 -19.53 -14.98
N SER A 251 -11.04 -19.71 -15.93
CA SER A 251 -11.30 -19.48 -17.37
C SER A 251 -12.45 -20.29 -17.97
N ARG A 252 -12.83 -21.40 -17.32
CA ARG A 252 -13.85 -22.34 -17.80
C ARG A 252 -15.15 -22.32 -17.00
N ALA A 253 -15.23 -21.58 -15.90
CA ALA A 253 -16.44 -21.56 -15.08
C ALA A 253 -17.48 -20.58 -15.62
N GLN A 254 -18.75 -20.97 -15.51
CA GLN A 254 -19.85 -20.05 -15.71
C GLN A 254 -20.01 -19.11 -14.51
N SER A 255 -20.55 -17.92 -14.74
CA SER A 255 -20.74 -16.92 -13.67
C SER A 255 -21.60 -17.44 -12.50
N ASP A 256 -22.59 -18.30 -12.76
CA ASP A 256 -23.41 -18.90 -11.68
C ASP A 256 -22.65 -19.96 -10.86
N GLU A 257 -21.77 -20.73 -11.49
CA GLU A 257 -20.91 -21.71 -10.80
C GLU A 257 -19.94 -21.01 -9.85
N PHE A 258 -19.30 -19.94 -10.33
CA PHE A 258 -18.42 -19.12 -9.50
C PHE A 258 -19.17 -18.52 -8.30
N LYS A 259 -20.37 -17.98 -8.51
CA LYS A 259 -21.19 -17.42 -7.42
C LYS A 259 -21.55 -18.47 -6.37
N LYS A 260 -21.92 -19.68 -6.79
CA LYS A 260 -22.19 -20.80 -5.88
C LYS A 260 -20.93 -21.21 -5.11
N ALA A 261 -19.77 -21.28 -5.78
CA ALA A 261 -18.49 -21.62 -5.16
C ALA A 261 -18.08 -20.60 -4.10
N VAL A 262 -18.14 -19.31 -4.44
CA VAL A 262 -17.85 -18.20 -3.50
C VAL A 262 -18.82 -18.21 -2.33
N ALA A 263 -20.13 -18.30 -2.57
CA ALA A 263 -21.12 -18.36 -1.50
C ALA A 263 -20.86 -19.54 -0.57
N LYS A 264 -20.49 -20.70 -1.11
CA LYS A 264 -20.14 -21.88 -0.31
C LYS A 264 -18.89 -21.66 0.53
N LEU A 265 -17.86 -21.03 -0.04
CA LEU A 265 -16.58 -20.78 0.62
C LEU A 265 -16.71 -19.83 1.82
N ILE A 266 -17.55 -18.81 1.69
CA ILE A 266 -17.69 -17.79 2.75
C ILE A 266 -18.72 -18.18 3.82
N SER A 267 -19.58 -19.17 3.56
CA SER A 267 -20.67 -19.55 4.47
C SER A 267 -20.30 -20.69 5.40
N ASP A 268 -20.72 -20.61 6.66
CA ASP A 268 -20.40 -21.64 7.67
C ASP A 268 -21.44 -22.77 7.70
N ASP A 269 -22.67 -22.51 7.25
CA ASP A 269 -23.78 -23.47 7.25
C ASP A 269 -24.70 -23.33 6.02
N ALA A 270 -25.70 -24.21 5.91
CA ALA A 270 -26.63 -24.25 4.77
C ALA A 270 -27.57 -23.03 4.69
N TYR A 271 -27.95 -22.45 5.83
CA TYR A 271 -28.79 -21.25 5.88
C TYR A 271 -27.99 -20.03 5.43
N SER A 272 -26.79 -19.86 5.97
CA SER A 272 -25.80 -18.84 5.55
C SER A 272 -25.52 -18.95 4.06
N TYR A 273 -25.29 -20.18 3.55
CA TYR A 273 -25.07 -20.43 2.12
C TYR A 273 -26.23 -19.93 1.25
N SER A 274 -27.46 -20.29 1.62
CA SER A 274 -28.64 -19.89 0.85
C SER A 274 -28.84 -18.37 0.85
N SER A 275 -28.59 -17.74 2.00
CA SER A 275 -28.66 -16.29 2.18
C SER A 275 -27.59 -15.55 1.37
N GLU A 276 -26.32 -15.99 1.47
CA GLU A 276 -25.21 -15.38 0.74
C GLU A 276 -25.34 -15.57 -0.77
N LEU A 277 -25.77 -16.75 -1.23
CA LEU A 277 -26.02 -16.98 -2.65
C LEU A 277 -27.13 -16.07 -3.18
N ALA A 278 -28.22 -15.91 -2.43
CA ALA A 278 -29.31 -15.00 -2.80
C ALA A 278 -28.83 -13.54 -2.85
N ARG A 279 -28.07 -13.11 -1.84
CA ARG A 279 -27.48 -11.76 -1.78
C ARG A 279 -26.50 -11.50 -2.91
N PHE A 280 -25.67 -12.49 -3.24
CA PHE A 280 -24.68 -12.36 -4.30
C PHE A 280 -25.33 -12.28 -5.68
N ARG A 281 -26.40 -13.05 -5.91
CA ARG A 281 -27.23 -12.95 -7.12
C ARG A 281 -27.98 -11.62 -7.21
N ASP A 282 -28.57 -11.14 -6.11
CA ASP A 282 -29.21 -9.81 -6.04
C ASP A 282 -28.20 -8.73 -6.42
N TYR A 283 -27.02 -8.76 -5.81
CA TYR A 283 -25.97 -7.77 -6.05
C TYR A 283 -25.51 -7.76 -7.51
N TYR A 284 -25.26 -8.92 -8.12
CA TYR A 284 -24.89 -8.96 -9.54
C TYR A 284 -26.00 -8.47 -10.46
N LYS A 285 -27.24 -8.84 -10.18
CA LYS A 285 -28.38 -8.49 -11.03
C LYS A 285 -28.72 -7.01 -10.93
N ASN A 286 -28.77 -6.47 -9.72
CA ASN A 286 -29.38 -5.17 -9.44
C ASN A 286 -28.35 -4.05 -9.23
N VAL A 287 -27.08 -4.38 -8.96
CA VAL A 287 -25.98 -3.41 -8.80
C VAL A 287 -25.02 -3.50 -9.97
N ARG A 288 -24.32 -4.64 -10.12
CA ARG A 288 -23.29 -4.83 -11.16
C ARG A 288 -23.86 -4.62 -12.56
N ASN A 289 -24.91 -5.35 -12.93
CA ASN A 289 -25.47 -5.25 -14.29
C ASN A 289 -26.06 -3.87 -14.57
N SER A 290 -26.64 -3.23 -13.56
CA SER A 290 -27.16 -1.87 -13.68
C SER A 290 -26.06 -0.85 -13.95
N PHE A 291 -24.93 -0.92 -13.24
CA PHE A 291 -23.77 -0.07 -13.54
C PHE A 291 -23.16 -0.38 -14.91
N VAL A 292 -22.88 -1.66 -15.18
CA VAL A 292 -22.07 -2.07 -16.33
C VAL A 292 -22.84 -2.04 -17.64
N HIS A 293 -24.10 -2.45 -17.64
CA HIS A 293 -24.89 -2.61 -18.87
C HIS A 293 -25.92 -1.51 -19.09
N HIS A 294 -26.34 -0.83 -18.02
CA HIS A 294 -27.35 0.23 -18.09
C HIS A 294 -26.78 1.62 -17.78
N GLY A 295 -25.53 1.71 -17.30
CA GLY A 295 -24.87 2.98 -17.01
C GLY A 295 -25.55 3.79 -15.89
N LEU A 296 -26.36 3.13 -15.05
CA LEU A 296 -27.12 3.81 -13.99
C LEU A 296 -26.19 4.26 -12.87
N SER A 297 -26.42 5.43 -12.32
CA SER A 297 -25.79 5.94 -11.08
C SER A 297 -26.44 5.33 -9.83
N TYR A 298 -25.79 5.46 -8.66
CA TYR A 298 -26.40 4.98 -7.40
C TYR A 298 -27.74 5.64 -7.09
N GLU A 299 -27.89 6.92 -7.45
CA GLU A 299 -29.12 7.68 -7.26
C GLU A 299 -30.28 7.04 -8.03
N GLU A 300 -30.03 6.62 -9.27
CA GLU A 300 -31.03 5.97 -10.14
C GLU A 300 -31.39 4.55 -9.69
N LEU A 301 -30.51 3.86 -8.96
CA LEU A 301 -30.79 2.53 -8.43
C LEU A 301 -31.79 2.53 -7.27
N GLY A 302 -31.95 3.66 -6.56
CA GLY A 302 -32.77 3.74 -5.35
C GLY A 302 -32.30 2.79 -4.23
N ARG A 303 -31.02 2.41 -4.23
CA ARG A 303 -30.43 1.43 -3.29
C ARG A 303 -29.65 2.11 -2.17
N ASN A 304 -29.46 1.36 -1.09
CA ASN A 304 -28.62 1.82 0.02
C ASN A 304 -27.13 1.65 -0.31
N ARG A 305 -26.51 2.71 -0.81
CA ARG A 305 -25.08 2.81 -1.16
C ARG A 305 -24.15 2.24 -0.08
N LYS A 306 -24.34 2.65 1.18
CA LYS A 306 -23.52 2.23 2.33
C LYS A 306 -23.58 0.72 2.54
N LYS A 307 -24.79 0.13 2.44
CA LYS A 307 -25.00 -1.31 2.57
C LYS A 307 -24.31 -2.10 1.46
N ASP A 308 -24.35 -1.59 0.24
CA ASP A 308 -23.74 -2.23 -0.93
C ASP A 308 -22.20 -2.14 -0.91
N LEU A 309 -21.63 -0.99 -0.50
CA LEU A 309 -20.18 -0.83 -0.26
C LEU A 309 -19.67 -1.77 0.83
N HIS A 310 -20.35 -1.80 1.98
CA HIS A 310 -19.99 -2.69 3.07
C HIS A 310 -20.10 -4.17 2.66
N TYR A 311 -21.08 -4.51 1.82
CA TYR A 311 -21.22 -5.87 1.32
C TYR A 311 -20.03 -6.28 0.46
N ILE A 312 -19.69 -5.49 -0.57
CA ILE A 312 -18.58 -5.83 -1.46
C ILE A 312 -17.24 -5.84 -0.72
N GLN A 313 -17.03 -4.89 0.20
CA GLN A 313 -15.86 -4.87 1.07
C GLN A 313 -15.78 -6.16 1.90
N SER A 314 -16.85 -6.50 2.62
CA SER A 314 -16.91 -7.71 3.45
C SER A 314 -16.68 -8.99 2.64
N LEU A 315 -17.21 -9.05 1.41
CA LEU A 315 -17.00 -10.17 0.52
C LEU A 315 -15.52 -10.32 0.13
N VAL A 316 -14.87 -9.24 -0.32
CA VAL A 316 -13.45 -9.27 -0.70
C VAL A 316 -12.58 -9.66 0.50
N VAL A 317 -12.83 -9.06 1.67
CA VAL A 317 -12.07 -9.36 2.90
C VAL A 317 -12.23 -10.83 3.30
N ARG A 318 -13.46 -11.36 3.34
CA ARG A 318 -13.70 -12.78 3.66
C ARG A 318 -13.01 -13.71 2.67
N LEU A 319 -13.01 -13.37 1.39
CA LEU A 319 -12.31 -14.15 0.36
C LEU A 319 -10.79 -14.13 0.56
N LEU A 320 -10.18 -12.96 0.82
CA LEU A 320 -8.75 -12.87 1.12
C LEU A 320 -8.37 -13.77 2.29
N TYR A 321 -9.09 -13.65 3.42
CA TYR A 321 -8.82 -14.44 4.63
C TYR A 321 -9.11 -15.94 4.47
N LYS A 322 -10.11 -16.35 3.69
CA LYS A 322 -10.41 -17.78 3.46
C LYS A 322 -9.45 -18.43 2.45
N LEU A 323 -8.99 -17.68 1.45
CA LEU A 323 -8.19 -18.22 0.34
C LEU A 323 -6.68 -18.16 0.60
N VAL A 324 -6.20 -17.31 1.50
CA VAL A 324 -4.76 -17.16 1.79
C VAL A 324 -4.11 -18.45 2.28
N GLU A 325 -4.83 -19.30 3.00
CA GLU A 325 -4.34 -20.63 3.42
C GLU A 325 -4.09 -21.57 2.23
N LYS A 326 -4.70 -21.27 1.07
CA LYS A 326 -4.64 -22.03 -0.17
C LYS A 326 -3.75 -21.37 -1.22
N ARG A 327 -3.01 -20.32 -0.85
CA ARG A 327 -2.19 -19.49 -1.77
C ARG A 327 -1.20 -20.26 -2.65
N ASN A 328 -0.70 -21.40 -2.18
CA ASN A 328 0.26 -22.24 -2.88
C ASN A 328 -0.40 -23.27 -3.82
N GLU A 329 -1.74 -23.30 -3.90
CA GLU A 329 -2.45 -24.15 -4.84
C GLU A 329 -2.53 -23.49 -6.22
N LYS A 330 -2.55 -24.32 -7.26
CA LYS A 330 -2.80 -23.86 -8.64
C LYS A 330 -4.21 -23.33 -8.76
N PHE A 331 -4.34 -22.10 -9.26
CA PHE A 331 -5.58 -21.36 -9.33
C PHE A 331 -6.73 -22.14 -10.01
N ASP A 332 -6.54 -22.58 -11.25
CA ASP A 332 -7.59 -23.29 -11.99
C ASP A 332 -7.93 -24.64 -11.35
N SER A 333 -6.95 -25.33 -10.76
CA SER A 333 -7.16 -26.61 -10.08
C SER A 333 -8.00 -26.43 -8.81
N TYR A 334 -7.67 -25.43 -8.00
CA TYR A 334 -8.40 -25.11 -6.78
C TYR A 334 -9.88 -24.85 -7.08
N TRP A 335 -10.17 -23.96 -8.03
CA TRP A 335 -11.54 -23.62 -8.37
C TRP A 335 -12.29 -24.76 -9.04
N SER A 336 -11.65 -25.53 -9.92
CA SER A 336 -12.29 -26.68 -10.57
C SER A 336 -12.71 -27.73 -9.54
N ASN A 337 -11.87 -27.99 -8.54
CA ASN A 337 -12.18 -28.90 -7.44
C ASN A 337 -13.33 -28.36 -6.59
N LEU A 338 -13.30 -27.06 -6.25
CA LEU A 338 -14.37 -26.45 -5.47
C LEU A 338 -15.72 -26.49 -6.19
N ILE A 339 -15.73 -26.22 -7.50
CA ILE A 339 -16.95 -26.26 -8.32
C ILE A 339 -17.48 -27.69 -8.45
N ALA A 340 -16.61 -28.69 -8.57
CA ALA A 340 -17.02 -30.10 -8.64
C ALA A 340 -17.66 -30.63 -7.35
N LEU A 341 -17.52 -29.92 -6.22
CA LEU A 341 -18.12 -30.27 -4.93
C LEU A 341 -19.51 -29.64 -4.70
N LEU A 342 -19.99 -28.81 -5.62
CA LEU A 342 -21.30 -28.16 -5.58
C LEU A 342 -22.35 -28.99 -6.31
#